data_AF-A0A9P7UYF3-F1
#
_entry.id   AF-A0A9P7UYF3-F1
#
_cell.length_a   1.000
_cell.length_b   1.000
_cell.length_c   1.000
_cell.angle_alpha   90.00
_cell.angle_beta   90.00
_cell.angle_gamma   90.00
#
_symmetry.space_group_name_H-M   'P 1'
#
loop_
_entity.id
_entity.type
_entity.pdbx_description
1 polymer ?
#
loop_
_entity_poly.entity_id
_entity_poly.type
_entity_poly.pdbx_seq_one_letter_code
_entity_poly.pdbx_strand_id
1 'polypeptide(L)'
;MSSSGEALFRQAMDSLKRNRVGLKGILFTPISQSGHISWNVAMRQQLDIYASVVLCKSLPGFPTRHSNVDFAIIRENTEGEYSGLEHQSYPGVVESLKVSTRAKAERITRFAFDFALKNDRKKVTCVHKANIMKLGDGLFLNTFRRVAEEYRSSGIEFNDMIVDNTSMQLVAKPGQFDVMVMPNLYGAIVSNIGAALVGGPGIVPGCNVGREYALFEPGCRHVANDIMGTNRANPAAMILSATMMLRHLGLDSIANSIATATFDVINSGKVRTADMAGSATTSDFTAAVIKSL
;
A
#
# COMPACT_ATOMS: atom_id res chain seq x y z
N MET A 1 13.31 -18.48 16.67
CA MET A 1 13.47 -18.54 15.19
C MET A 1 14.45 -19.66 14.85
N SER A 2 14.26 -20.43 13.78
CA SER A 2 15.30 -21.36 13.33
C SER A 2 16.47 -20.56 12.76
N SER A 3 17.71 -20.97 13.05
CA SER A 3 18.93 -20.30 12.58
C SER A 3 18.98 -20.12 11.05
N SER A 4 18.33 -21.02 10.31
CA SER A 4 18.19 -20.98 8.86
C SER A 4 17.34 -19.79 8.35
N GLY A 5 16.21 -19.50 8.99
CA GLY A 5 15.31 -18.42 8.56
C GLY A 5 15.92 -17.03 8.73
N GLU A 6 16.68 -16.83 9.80
CA GLU A 6 17.37 -15.57 10.07
C GLU A 6 18.54 -15.33 9.08
N ALA A 7 19.27 -16.39 8.73
CA ALA A 7 20.31 -16.32 7.70
C ALA A 7 19.74 -15.92 6.33
N LEU A 8 18.61 -16.50 5.93
CA LEU A 8 17.92 -16.15 4.68
C LEU A 8 17.43 -14.70 4.68
N PHE A 9 16.82 -14.25 5.78
CA PHE A 9 16.40 -12.85 5.92
C PHE A 9 17.58 -11.89 5.77
N ARG A 10 18.71 -12.18 6.43
CA ARG A 10 19.93 -11.37 6.30
C ARG A 10 20.44 -11.32 4.87
N GLN A 11 20.52 -12.46 4.18
CA GLN A 11 20.93 -12.50 2.76
C GLN A 11 19.99 -11.67 1.87
N ALA A 12 18.68 -11.75 2.09
CA ALA A 12 17.71 -10.95 1.36
C ALA A 12 17.89 -9.45 1.62
N MET A 13 18.13 -9.05 2.88
CA MET A 13 18.42 -7.67 3.27
C MET A 13 19.72 -7.15 2.66
N ASP A 14 20.78 -7.95 2.65
CA ASP A 14 22.07 -7.57 2.04
C ASP A 14 21.93 -7.39 0.52
N SER A 15 21.13 -8.25 -0.13
CA SER A 15 20.78 -8.10 -1.55
C SER A 15 20.00 -6.81 -1.82
N LEU A 16 18.97 -6.52 -1.01
CA LEU A 16 18.18 -5.29 -1.13
C LEU A 16 19.03 -4.03 -0.89
N LYS A 17 19.91 -4.05 0.11
CA LYS A 17 20.81 -2.92 0.40
C LYS A 17 21.79 -2.64 -0.74
N ARG A 18 22.29 -3.70 -1.38
CA ARG A 18 23.19 -3.61 -2.54
C ARG A 18 22.47 -3.11 -3.79
N ASN A 19 21.29 -3.65 -4.10
CA ASN A 19 20.58 -3.37 -5.34
C ASN A 19 19.69 -2.11 -5.26
N ARG A 20 19.38 -1.66 -4.05
CA ARG A 20 18.48 -0.53 -3.71
C ARG A 20 17.00 -0.70 -4.08
N VAL A 21 16.71 -1.52 -5.08
CA VAL A 21 15.37 -1.80 -5.59
C VAL A 21 15.06 -3.29 -5.43
N GLY A 22 13.83 -3.61 -5.05
CA GLY A 22 13.35 -4.99 -4.95
C GLY A 22 11.89 -5.15 -5.36
N LEU A 23 11.56 -6.34 -5.85
CA LEU A 23 10.20 -6.82 -6.04
C LEU A 23 9.99 -8.02 -5.11
N LYS A 24 8.94 -8.02 -4.31
CA LYS A 24 8.67 -9.14 -3.39
C LYS A 24 7.23 -9.62 -3.41
N GLY A 25 7.05 -10.92 -3.18
CA GLY A 25 5.77 -11.52 -2.85
C GLY A 25 5.28 -11.16 -1.45
N ILE A 26 4.12 -11.71 -1.07
CA ILE A 26 3.57 -11.51 0.27
C ILE A 26 4.22 -12.48 1.24
N LEU A 27 4.74 -11.95 2.36
CA LEU A 27 5.39 -12.73 3.41
C LEU A 27 4.41 -12.93 4.56
N PHE A 28 4.12 -14.18 4.90
CA PHE A 28 3.29 -14.54 6.06
C PHE A 28 3.99 -14.17 7.38
N THR A 29 3.23 -13.67 8.35
CA THR A 29 3.71 -13.46 9.73
C THR A 29 2.92 -14.37 10.67
N PRO A 30 3.56 -15.34 11.35
CA PRO A 30 2.89 -16.21 12.31
C PRO A 30 2.31 -15.43 13.50
N ILE A 31 1.07 -15.75 13.90
CA ILE A 31 0.39 -15.12 15.04
C ILE A 31 0.69 -15.87 16.34
N SER A 32 1.03 -17.16 16.25
CA SER A 32 1.15 -18.08 17.39
C SER A 32 2.42 -17.94 18.22
N GLN A 33 3.32 -17.01 17.87
CA GLN A 33 4.61 -16.85 18.55
C GLN A 33 4.76 -15.41 19.03
N SER A 34 4.47 -15.18 20.31
CA SER A 34 4.75 -13.92 21.01
C SER A 34 6.22 -13.54 20.82
N GLY A 35 6.48 -12.32 20.35
CA GLY A 35 7.84 -11.78 20.13
C GLY A 35 8.44 -12.01 18.73
N HIS A 36 7.71 -12.61 17.78
CA HIS A 36 8.21 -12.72 16.40
C HIS A 36 8.10 -11.39 15.65
N ILE A 37 9.24 -10.84 15.24
CA ILE A 37 9.29 -9.64 14.41
C ILE A 37 8.81 -10.01 12.99
N SER A 38 7.73 -9.37 12.55
CA SER A 38 7.29 -9.48 11.16
C SER A 38 8.40 -9.07 10.21
N TRP A 39 8.83 -9.96 9.31
CA TRP A 39 9.85 -9.63 8.29
C TRP A 39 9.44 -8.45 7.43
N ASN A 40 8.15 -8.28 7.16
CA ASN A 40 7.65 -7.11 6.45
C ASN A 40 7.92 -5.81 7.22
N VAL A 41 7.68 -5.80 8.54
CA VAL A 41 7.94 -4.62 9.39
C VAL A 41 9.44 -4.40 9.56
N ALA A 42 10.21 -5.45 9.77
CA ALA A 42 11.67 -5.38 9.87
C ALA A 42 12.30 -4.79 8.61
N MET A 43 11.91 -5.25 7.42
CA MET A 43 12.38 -4.68 6.14
C MET A 43 12.07 -3.18 6.07
N ARG A 44 10.86 -2.76 6.48
CA ARG A 44 10.44 -1.36 6.41
C ARG A 44 11.23 -0.46 7.32
N GLN A 45 11.47 -0.90 8.54
CA GLN A 45 12.23 -0.15 9.53
C GLN A 45 13.72 -0.12 9.18
N GLN A 46 14.33 -1.25 8.82
CA GLN A 46 15.76 -1.33 8.52
C GLN A 46 16.16 -0.61 7.23
N LEU A 47 15.26 -0.53 6.24
CA LEU A 47 15.49 0.20 4.98
C LEU A 47 14.90 1.62 5.00
N ASP A 48 14.23 2.03 6.06
CA ASP A 48 13.50 3.31 6.15
C ASP A 48 12.62 3.61 4.92
N ILE A 49 11.94 2.57 4.39
CA ILE A 49 10.97 2.70 3.28
C ILE A 49 9.63 3.22 3.80
N TYR A 50 9.66 4.49 4.18
CA TYR A 50 8.67 5.16 5.03
C TYR A 50 7.32 5.45 4.37
N ALA A 51 7.25 5.51 3.05
CA ALA A 51 6.03 5.79 2.32
C ALA A 51 5.51 4.52 1.64
N SER A 52 4.39 3.98 2.11
CA SER A 52 3.67 2.93 1.40
C SER A 52 2.63 3.57 0.48
N VAL A 53 2.70 3.25 -0.81
CA VAL A 53 1.79 3.76 -1.84
C VAL A 53 0.92 2.62 -2.34
N VAL A 54 -0.40 2.83 -2.38
CA VAL A 54 -1.37 1.89 -2.92
C VAL A 54 -2.29 2.65 -3.88
N LEU A 55 -2.45 2.11 -5.10
CA LEU A 55 -3.25 2.74 -6.14
C LEU A 55 -4.57 1.99 -6.32
N CYS A 56 -5.68 2.62 -5.97
CA CYS A 56 -7.01 2.04 -6.11
C CYS A 56 -7.72 2.69 -7.29
N LYS A 57 -7.85 1.94 -8.39
CA LYS A 57 -8.50 2.41 -9.61
C LYS A 57 -9.51 1.39 -10.14
N SER A 58 -10.72 1.85 -10.46
CA SER A 58 -11.71 1.05 -11.19
C SER A 58 -11.15 0.66 -12.54
N LEU A 59 -11.20 -0.62 -12.87
CA LEU A 59 -10.68 -1.14 -14.14
C LEU A 59 -11.81 -1.34 -15.16
N PRO A 60 -11.69 -0.81 -16.38
CA PRO A 60 -12.58 -1.17 -17.47
C PRO A 60 -12.64 -2.69 -17.63
N GLY A 61 -13.84 -3.23 -17.88
CA GLY A 61 -14.09 -4.66 -17.99
C GLY A 61 -14.05 -5.46 -16.68
N PHE A 62 -13.87 -4.84 -15.51
CA PHE A 62 -14.12 -5.47 -14.21
C PHE A 62 -15.11 -4.64 -13.37
N PRO A 63 -16.42 -4.75 -13.65
CA PRO A 63 -17.43 -3.94 -12.96
C PRO A 63 -17.55 -4.33 -11.49
N THR A 64 -17.55 -3.33 -10.61
CA THR A 64 -17.87 -3.47 -9.19
C THR A 64 -19.09 -2.62 -8.83
N ARG A 65 -19.46 -2.57 -7.55
CA ARG A 65 -20.55 -1.71 -7.07
C ARG A 65 -20.31 -0.23 -7.35
N HIS A 66 -19.04 0.21 -7.34
CA HIS A 66 -18.66 1.60 -7.57
C HIS A 66 -17.91 1.73 -8.89
N SER A 67 -18.28 2.72 -9.69
CA SER A 67 -17.58 3.10 -10.91
C SER A 67 -16.71 4.34 -10.68
N ASN A 68 -15.72 4.53 -11.55
CA ASN A 68 -14.87 5.72 -11.59
C ASN A 68 -14.14 6.01 -10.26
N VAL A 69 -13.74 4.97 -9.53
CA VAL A 69 -12.83 5.09 -8.40
C VAL A 69 -11.42 5.31 -8.94
N ASP A 70 -10.74 6.37 -8.51
CA ASP A 70 -9.33 6.61 -8.83
C ASP A 70 -8.70 7.45 -7.72
N PHE A 71 -8.11 6.79 -6.72
CA PHE A 71 -7.40 7.45 -5.64
C PHE A 71 -6.11 6.71 -5.24
N ALA A 72 -5.18 7.46 -4.65
CA ALA A 72 -3.94 6.94 -4.10
C ALA A 72 -3.94 7.04 -2.57
N ILE A 73 -3.46 5.98 -1.92
CA ILE A 73 -3.27 5.93 -0.47
C ILE A 73 -1.78 6.02 -0.19
N ILE A 74 -1.40 7.03 0.60
CA ILE A 74 -0.06 7.29 1.08
C ILE A 74 -0.03 7.03 2.59
N ARG A 75 0.55 5.89 2.96
CA ARG A 75 0.60 5.39 4.33
C ARG A 75 1.98 5.59 4.92
N GLU A 76 2.06 6.19 6.12
CA GLU A 76 3.26 6.14 6.95
C GLU A 76 3.56 4.68 7.33
N ASN A 77 4.80 4.23 7.12
CA ASN A 77 5.12 2.80 7.08
C ASN A 77 6.13 2.34 8.14
N THR A 78 6.54 3.22 9.07
CA THR A 78 7.67 2.99 10.00
C THR A 78 7.41 3.34 11.47
N GLU A 79 6.29 3.96 11.80
CA GLU A 79 5.87 4.27 13.18
C GLU A 79 4.37 3.97 13.38
N GLY A 80 3.73 4.65 14.34
CA GLY A 80 2.33 4.44 14.71
C GLY A 80 2.15 3.21 15.57
N GLU A 81 1.04 2.53 15.35
CA GLU A 81 0.65 1.29 16.04
C GLU A 81 1.58 0.11 15.70
N TYR A 82 2.42 0.25 14.67
CA TYR A 82 3.38 -0.77 14.22
C TYR A 82 4.76 -0.61 14.84
N SER A 83 4.90 0.21 15.89
CA SER A 83 6.17 0.38 16.61
C SER A 83 6.59 -0.89 17.35
N GLY A 84 5.66 -1.81 17.62
CA GLY A 84 5.94 -3.09 18.28
C GLY A 84 6.34 -2.95 19.76
N LEU A 85 6.02 -1.80 20.36
CA LEU A 85 6.34 -1.48 21.74
C LEU A 85 5.16 -1.85 22.62
N GLU A 86 5.21 -3.07 23.16
CA GLU A 86 4.16 -3.64 24.01
C GLU A 86 4.76 -4.16 25.31
N HIS A 87 4.03 -3.99 26.40
CA HIS A 87 4.42 -4.54 27.70
C HIS A 87 3.20 -4.82 28.56
N GLN A 88 3.41 -5.61 29.61
CA GLN A 88 2.38 -5.94 30.59
C GLN A 88 2.76 -5.27 31.91
N SER A 89 2.05 -4.21 32.30
CA SER A 89 2.32 -3.47 33.54
C SER A 89 1.80 -4.21 34.79
N TYR A 90 0.78 -5.06 34.61
CA TYR A 90 0.25 -5.96 35.63
C TYR A 90 -0.36 -7.21 34.97
N PRO A 91 -0.40 -8.41 35.61
CA PRO A 91 -1.07 -9.59 35.04
C PRO A 91 -2.50 -9.27 34.56
N GLY A 92 -2.74 -9.43 33.26
CA GLY A 92 -4.00 -9.09 32.58
C GLY A 92 -4.09 -7.67 31.98
N VAL A 93 -3.13 -6.79 32.23
CA VAL A 93 -3.11 -5.40 31.72
C VAL A 93 -1.99 -5.23 30.70
N VAL A 94 -2.35 -5.09 29.43
CA VAL A 94 -1.40 -4.94 28.32
C VAL A 94 -1.46 -3.52 27.78
N GLU A 95 -0.28 -2.91 27.63
CA GLU A 95 -0.11 -1.58 27.06
C GLU A 95 0.59 -1.70 25.71
N SER A 96 0.00 -1.07 24.68
CA SER A 96 0.56 -1.00 23.33
C SER A 96 0.80 0.46 22.97
N LEU A 97 2.06 0.81 22.73
CA LEU A 97 2.48 2.20 22.56
C LEU A 97 2.46 2.60 21.10
N LYS A 98 1.45 3.40 20.73
CA LYS A 98 1.42 4.13 19.46
C LYS A 98 2.40 5.30 19.52
N VAL A 99 3.46 5.23 18.70
CA VAL A 99 4.46 6.32 18.59
C VAL A 99 4.17 7.16 17.36
N SER A 100 4.08 8.48 17.53
CA SER A 100 4.04 9.42 16.40
C SER A 100 5.09 10.50 16.59
N THR A 101 5.84 10.79 15.54
CA THR A 101 6.91 11.79 15.56
C THR A 101 6.70 12.85 14.49
N ARG A 102 7.04 14.10 14.82
CA ARG A 102 6.90 15.23 13.89
C ARG A 102 7.70 15.00 12.60
N ALA A 103 8.93 14.48 12.73
CA ALA A 103 9.80 14.23 11.59
C ALA A 103 9.19 13.22 10.59
N LYS A 104 8.60 12.13 11.09
CA LYS A 104 7.98 11.11 10.23
C LYS A 104 6.64 11.58 9.66
N ALA A 105 5.84 12.31 10.43
CA ALA A 105 4.62 12.96 9.95
C ALA A 105 4.90 14.00 8.85
N GLU A 106 5.97 14.78 9.00
CA GLU A 106 6.39 15.78 8.01
C GLU A 106 6.82 15.14 6.71
N ARG A 107 7.74 14.15 6.74
CA ARG A 107 8.24 13.52 5.50
C ARG A 107 7.14 12.80 4.73
N ILE A 108 6.20 12.12 5.41
CA ILE A 108 5.10 11.43 4.72
C ILE A 108 4.09 12.41 4.14
N THR A 109 3.85 13.54 4.83
CA THR A 109 3.00 14.61 4.29
C THR A 109 3.63 15.22 3.05
N ARG A 110 4.91 15.60 3.11
CA ARG A 110 5.62 16.14 1.94
C ARG A 110 5.60 15.16 0.78
N PHE A 111 5.87 13.88 1.04
CA PHE A 111 5.76 12.82 0.04
C PHE A 111 4.37 12.77 -0.60
N ALA A 112 3.29 12.91 0.16
CA ALA A 112 1.93 12.88 -0.38
C ALA A 112 1.64 14.08 -1.31
N PHE A 113 2.08 15.29 -0.95
CA PHE A 113 1.95 16.47 -1.81
C PHE A 113 2.85 16.37 -3.04
N ASP A 114 4.10 15.93 -2.90
CA ASP A 114 5.01 15.69 -4.03
C ASP A 114 4.46 14.62 -4.99
N PHE A 115 3.88 13.55 -4.43
CA PHE A 115 3.18 12.54 -5.21
C PHE A 115 2.01 13.15 -5.97
N ALA A 116 1.21 13.98 -5.31
CA ALA A 116 0.09 14.65 -5.94
C ALA A 116 0.54 15.53 -7.12
N LEU A 117 1.58 16.36 -6.94
CA LEU A 117 2.15 17.20 -8.00
C LEU A 117 2.67 16.38 -9.18
N LYS A 118 3.48 15.36 -8.90
CA LYS A 118 4.12 14.54 -9.94
C LYS A 118 3.14 13.69 -10.74
N ASN A 119 1.94 13.46 -10.23
CA ASN A 119 0.92 12.62 -10.85
C ASN A 119 -0.35 13.42 -11.21
N ASP A 120 -0.22 14.75 -11.34
CA ASP A 120 -1.29 15.67 -11.74
C ASP A 120 -2.57 15.58 -10.90
N ARG A 121 -2.44 15.17 -9.64
CA ARG A 121 -3.54 15.11 -8.67
C ARG A 121 -3.87 16.50 -8.14
N LYS A 122 -5.10 16.67 -7.69
CA LYS A 122 -5.69 17.96 -7.34
C LYS A 122 -5.97 18.10 -5.85
N LYS A 123 -6.07 17.00 -5.11
CA LYS A 123 -6.41 17.07 -3.68
C LYS A 123 -5.66 16.08 -2.80
N VAL A 124 -5.24 16.53 -1.62
CA VAL A 124 -4.67 15.69 -0.56
C VAL A 124 -5.54 15.76 0.70
N THR A 125 -6.05 14.60 1.15
CA THR A 125 -6.84 14.45 2.37
C THR A 125 -6.03 13.79 3.49
N CYS A 126 -5.89 14.44 4.64
CA CYS A 126 -5.28 13.85 5.83
C CYS A 126 -6.30 13.04 6.63
N VAL A 127 -6.06 11.74 6.82
CA VAL A 127 -6.95 10.87 7.60
C VAL A 127 -6.42 10.66 9.01
N HIS A 128 -7.23 10.90 10.03
CA HIS A 128 -6.82 10.88 11.44
C HIS A 128 -7.94 10.49 12.42
N LYS A 129 -7.63 10.43 13.72
CA LYS A 129 -8.58 10.36 14.83
C LYS A 129 -8.18 11.30 15.98
N ALA A 130 -7.68 12.49 15.63
CA ALA A 130 -7.29 13.55 16.55
C ALA A 130 -8.38 14.03 17.53
N ASN A 131 -9.66 13.74 17.28
CA ASN A 131 -10.75 13.97 18.24
C ASN A 131 -10.65 13.09 19.50
N ILE A 132 -10.04 11.91 19.39
CA ILE A 132 -9.76 11.00 20.50
C ILE A 132 -8.27 11.05 20.88
N MET A 133 -7.37 10.84 19.91
CA MET A 133 -5.91 10.86 20.12
C MET A 133 -5.34 12.27 19.92
N LYS A 134 -5.66 13.15 20.87
CA LYS A 134 -5.33 14.58 20.79
C LYS A 134 -3.83 14.88 20.64
N LEU A 135 -2.96 14.05 21.20
CA LEU A 135 -1.51 14.23 21.12
C LEU A 135 -0.92 13.52 19.89
N GLY A 136 -1.08 12.20 19.77
CA GLY A 136 -0.48 11.42 18.66
C GLY A 136 -1.00 11.84 17.29
N ASP A 137 -2.32 11.73 17.08
CA ASP A 137 -2.92 12.13 15.81
C ASP A 137 -3.05 13.64 15.66
N GLY A 138 -3.19 14.38 16.76
CA GLY A 138 -3.13 15.83 16.72
C GLY A 138 -1.77 16.35 16.25
N LEU A 139 -0.66 15.71 16.64
CA LEU A 139 0.67 16.02 16.11
C LEU A 139 0.73 15.76 14.60
N PHE A 140 0.24 14.62 14.14
CA PHE A 140 0.20 14.28 12.71
C PHE A 140 -0.62 15.31 11.92
N LEU A 141 -1.85 15.61 12.37
CA LEU A 141 -2.76 16.57 11.72
C LEU A 141 -2.20 18.00 11.70
N ASN A 142 -1.65 18.48 12.82
CA ASN A 142 -1.06 19.81 12.88
C ASN A 142 0.19 19.92 11.99
N THR A 143 0.99 18.86 11.93
CA THR A 143 2.12 18.78 11.01
C THR A 143 1.65 18.79 9.56
N PHE A 144 0.59 18.04 9.24
CA PHE A 144 -0.03 18.05 7.92
C PHE A 144 -0.46 19.45 7.50
N ARG A 145 -1.25 20.14 8.34
CA ARG A 145 -1.74 21.50 8.06
C ARG A 145 -0.59 22.48 7.84
N ARG A 146 0.45 22.42 8.67
CA ARG A 146 1.64 23.27 8.52
C ARG A 146 2.34 23.05 7.17
N VAL A 147 2.57 21.79 6.79
CA VAL A 147 3.22 21.45 5.51
C VAL A 147 2.31 21.83 4.34
N ALA A 148 1.00 21.64 4.45
CA ALA A 148 0.03 21.96 3.41
C ALA A 148 0.06 23.45 3.00
N GLU A 149 0.28 24.36 3.95
CA GLU A 149 0.45 25.79 3.65
C GLU A 149 1.68 26.06 2.77
N GLU A 150 2.74 25.25 2.87
CA GLU A 150 3.92 25.36 1.99
C GLU A 150 3.61 24.98 0.54
N TYR A 151 2.57 24.15 0.31
CA TYR A 151 2.12 23.73 -1.03
C TYR A 151 0.96 24.57 -1.56
N ARG A 152 0.48 25.58 -0.84
CA ARG A 152 -0.71 26.35 -1.22
C ARG A 152 -0.60 27.00 -2.60
N SER A 153 0.59 27.47 -2.97
CA SER A 153 0.86 28.09 -4.28
C SER A 153 0.83 27.10 -5.44
N SER A 154 0.84 25.78 -5.17
CA SER A 154 0.78 24.74 -6.21
C SER A 154 -0.63 24.49 -6.76
N GLY A 155 -1.66 25.01 -6.08
CA GLY A 155 -3.06 24.78 -6.45
C GLY A 155 -3.64 23.44 -5.99
N ILE A 156 -2.89 22.63 -5.24
CA ILE A 156 -3.42 21.43 -4.60
C ILE A 156 -4.37 21.82 -3.46
N GLU A 157 -5.61 21.35 -3.54
CA GLU A 157 -6.57 21.43 -2.44
C GLU A 157 -6.15 20.49 -1.31
N PHE A 158 -6.39 20.89 -0.07
CA PHE A 158 -6.16 20.02 1.07
C PHE A 158 -7.25 20.12 2.11
N ASN A 159 -7.56 18.99 2.73
CA ASN A 159 -8.52 18.88 3.83
C ASN A 159 -8.10 17.76 4.79
N ASP A 160 -8.87 17.59 5.85
CA ASP A 160 -8.73 16.48 6.79
C ASP A 160 -10.07 15.79 7.04
N MET A 161 -10.00 14.51 7.41
CA MET A 161 -11.19 13.70 7.70
C MET A 161 -10.88 12.68 8.80
N ILE A 162 -11.83 12.51 9.72
CA ILE A 162 -11.75 11.45 10.72
C ILE A 162 -11.87 10.06 10.07
N VAL A 163 -11.11 9.07 10.54
CA VAL A 163 -10.97 7.75 9.87
C VAL A 163 -12.27 6.94 9.80
N ASP A 164 -13.17 7.10 10.78
CA ASP A 164 -14.52 6.53 10.76
C ASP A 164 -15.37 7.13 9.63
N ASN A 165 -15.44 8.47 9.54
CA ASN A 165 -16.14 9.11 8.43
C ASN A 165 -15.47 8.78 7.09
N THR A 166 -14.14 8.71 7.04
CA THR A 166 -13.40 8.30 5.83
C THR A 166 -13.85 6.93 5.37
N SER A 167 -13.97 5.98 6.28
CA SER A 167 -14.43 4.62 5.98
C SER A 167 -15.86 4.61 5.45
N MET A 168 -16.77 5.39 6.07
CA MET A 168 -18.14 5.57 5.57
C MET A 168 -18.20 6.22 4.19
N GLN A 169 -17.41 7.27 3.96
CA GLN A 169 -17.36 8.01 2.71
C GLN A 169 -16.76 7.17 1.58
N LEU A 170 -15.79 6.30 1.87
CA LEU A 170 -15.20 5.40 0.87
C LEU A 170 -16.23 4.42 0.31
N VAL A 171 -17.12 3.89 1.15
CA VAL A 171 -18.18 2.96 0.69
C VAL A 171 -19.44 3.67 0.17
N ALA A 172 -19.61 4.96 0.47
CA ALA A 172 -20.76 5.73 0.02
C ALA A 172 -20.46 6.51 -1.27
N LYS A 173 -19.37 7.30 -1.28
CA LYS A 173 -18.99 8.21 -2.37
C LYS A 173 -17.47 8.24 -2.53
N PRO A 174 -16.83 7.16 -3.01
CA PRO A 174 -15.37 7.07 -3.13
C PRO A 174 -14.76 8.08 -4.11
N GLY A 175 -15.50 8.48 -5.15
CA GLY A 175 -15.01 9.46 -6.15
C GLY A 175 -14.76 10.87 -5.61
N GLN A 176 -15.02 11.13 -4.33
CA GLN A 176 -14.61 12.38 -3.69
C GLN A 176 -13.13 12.40 -3.29
N PHE A 177 -12.46 11.24 -3.21
CA PHE A 177 -11.06 11.14 -2.78
C PHE A 177 -10.13 11.20 -3.98
N ASP A 178 -8.90 11.68 -3.74
CA ASP A 178 -7.83 11.74 -4.75
C ASP A 178 -6.53 11.20 -4.16
N VAL A 179 -5.77 11.98 -3.39
CA VAL A 179 -4.65 11.46 -2.58
C VAL A 179 -5.05 11.48 -1.12
N MET A 180 -4.86 10.37 -0.39
CA MET A 180 -5.11 10.29 1.05
C MET A 180 -3.82 9.97 1.79
N VAL A 181 -3.46 10.78 2.79
CA VAL A 181 -2.26 10.59 3.63
C VAL A 181 -2.64 10.27 5.06
N MET A 182 -2.00 9.27 5.66
CA MET A 182 -2.40 8.80 7.00
C MET A 182 -1.33 8.00 7.77
N PRO A 183 -1.46 7.94 9.11
CA PRO A 183 -0.70 7.03 9.96
C PRO A 183 -0.87 5.55 9.60
N ASN A 184 0.03 4.73 10.16
CA ASN A 184 0.30 3.37 9.74
C ASN A 184 -0.91 2.42 9.78
N LEU A 185 -1.63 2.33 10.91
CA LEU A 185 -2.80 1.45 11.01
C LEU A 185 -3.97 1.88 10.12
N TYR A 186 -4.22 3.18 10.00
CA TYR A 186 -5.30 3.68 9.16
C TYR A 186 -5.02 3.37 7.70
N GLY A 187 -3.77 3.55 7.27
CA GLY A 187 -3.34 3.17 5.92
C GLY A 187 -3.55 1.68 5.65
N ALA A 188 -3.30 0.81 6.65
CA ALA A 188 -3.56 -0.62 6.52
C ALA A 188 -5.06 -0.91 6.29
N ILE A 189 -5.94 -0.28 7.05
CA ILE A 189 -7.39 -0.53 6.97
C ILE A 189 -7.95 0.07 5.68
N VAL A 190 -7.63 1.33 5.41
CA VAL A 190 -8.13 2.08 4.24
C VAL A 190 -7.65 1.47 2.93
N SER A 191 -6.44 0.90 2.86
CA SER A 191 -5.99 0.21 1.64
C SER A 191 -6.77 -1.08 1.36
N ASN A 192 -7.21 -1.79 2.40
CA ASN A 192 -8.07 -2.96 2.25
C ASN A 192 -9.49 -2.57 1.80
N ILE A 193 -10.04 -1.50 2.36
CA ILE A 193 -11.32 -0.93 1.90
C ILE A 193 -11.21 -0.51 0.43
N GLY A 194 -10.16 0.24 0.08
CA GLY A 194 -9.93 0.70 -1.28
C GLY A 194 -9.84 -0.45 -2.29
N ALA A 195 -9.19 -1.55 -1.91
CA ALA A 195 -9.13 -2.75 -2.73
C ALA A 195 -10.49 -3.37 -2.97
N ALA A 196 -11.30 -3.52 -1.92
CA ALA A 196 -12.64 -4.08 -2.02
C ALA A 196 -13.54 -3.25 -2.96
N LEU A 197 -13.36 -1.92 -3.01
CA LEU A 197 -14.12 -1.04 -3.90
C LEU A 197 -13.80 -1.27 -5.38
N VAL A 198 -12.56 -1.63 -5.72
CA VAL A 198 -12.09 -1.72 -7.10
C VAL A 198 -12.04 -3.13 -7.68
N GLY A 199 -12.28 -4.16 -6.86
CA GLY A 199 -12.40 -5.55 -7.31
C GLY A 199 -11.66 -6.57 -6.47
N GLY A 200 -10.94 -6.13 -5.43
CA GLY A 200 -10.24 -6.99 -4.48
C GLY A 200 -8.71 -6.87 -4.57
N PRO A 201 -7.99 -7.63 -3.73
CA PRO A 201 -6.55 -7.49 -3.58
C PRO A 201 -5.74 -8.01 -4.78
N GLY A 202 -6.35 -8.83 -5.66
CA GLY A 202 -5.70 -9.45 -6.80
C GLY A 202 -5.29 -8.49 -7.92
N ILE A 203 -5.78 -7.25 -7.90
CA ILE A 203 -5.57 -6.26 -8.96
C ILE A 203 -4.94 -4.94 -8.47
N VAL A 204 -4.72 -4.78 -7.16
CA VAL A 204 -4.26 -3.52 -6.57
C VAL A 204 -2.73 -3.53 -6.41
N PRO A 205 -1.99 -2.73 -7.18
CA PRO A 205 -0.54 -2.64 -7.05
C PRO A 205 -0.14 -1.74 -5.88
N GLY A 206 1.10 -1.90 -5.43
CA GLY A 206 1.68 -1.04 -4.42
C GLY A 206 3.20 -1.00 -4.43
N CYS A 207 3.73 -0.07 -3.65
CA CYS A 207 5.15 0.01 -3.37
C CYS A 207 5.42 0.61 -1.99
N ASN A 208 6.67 0.51 -1.57
CA ASN A 208 7.21 1.13 -0.37
C ASN A 208 8.47 1.88 -0.78
N VAL A 209 8.51 3.17 -0.50
CA VAL A 209 9.57 4.06 -0.95
C VAL A 209 10.21 4.72 0.26
N GLY A 210 11.54 4.69 0.28
CA GLY A 210 12.39 5.41 1.22
C GLY A 210 13.27 6.40 0.47
N ARG A 211 14.23 7.00 1.18
CA ARG A 211 15.19 7.92 0.55
C ARG A 211 16.16 7.20 -0.39
N GLU A 212 16.62 6.01 0.01
CA GLU A 212 17.66 5.25 -0.71
C GLU A 212 17.14 3.95 -1.33
N TYR A 213 16.00 3.46 -0.87
CA TYR A 213 15.48 2.14 -1.16
C TYR A 213 14.04 2.18 -1.68
N ALA A 214 13.69 1.25 -2.56
CA ALA A 214 12.32 1.06 -3.04
C ALA A 214 11.98 -0.43 -3.12
N LEU A 215 10.80 -0.81 -2.61
CA LEU A 215 10.33 -2.19 -2.56
C LEU A 215 8.90 -2.29 -3.08
N PHE A 216 8.72 -3.00 -4.18
CA PHE A 216 7.45 -3.16 -4.89
C PHE A 216 6.77 -4.48 -4.47
N GLU A 217 5.46 -4.41 -4.23
CA GLU A 217 4.65 -5.54 -3.77
C GLU A 217 3.14 -5.26 -4.00
N PRO A 218 2.28 -6.28 -4.11
CA PRO A 218 0.83 -6.07 -4.13
C PRO A 218 0.35 -5.21 -2.95
N GLY A 219 -0.49 -4.21 -3.22
CA GLY A 219 -0.82 -3.14 -2.28
C GLY A 219 -1.59 -3.58 -1.04
N CYS A 220 -2.25 -4.75 -1.10
CA CYS A 220 -3.17 -5.21 -0.04
C CYS A 220 -2.62 -6.35 0.81
N ARG A 221 -1.39 -6.82 0.56
CA ARG A 221 -0.63 -7.77 1.40
C ARG A 221 -1.42 -8.97 1.95
N HIS A 222 -2.40 -9.46 1.21
CA HIS A 222 -3.13 -10.69 1.53
C HIS A 222 -2.28 -11.90 1.19
N VAL A 223 -2.10 -12.79 2.16
CA VAL A 223 -1.23 -13.97 2.01
C VAL A 223 -1.89 -15.05 1.16
N ALA A 224 -3.23 -15.16 1.22
CA ALA A 224 -4.02 -16.14 0.46
C ALA A 224 -3.53 -17.60 0.65
N ASN A 225 -3.25 -17.98 1.91
CA ASN A 225 -2.74 -19.32 2.27
C ASN A 225 -3.67 -20.46 1.82
N ASP A 226 -4.97 -20.20 1.76
CA ASP A 226 -6.02 -21.13 1.35
C ASP A 226 -5.92 -21.55 -0.13
N ILE A 227 -5.27 -20.76 -0.97
CA ILE A 227 -5.08 -21.05 -2.41
C ILE A 227 -3.61 -21.28 -2.80
N MET A 228 -2.70 -21.33 -1.83
CA MET A 228 -1.27 -21.53 -2.08
C MET A 228 -1.01 -22.84 -2.83
N GLY A 229 -0.20 -22.79 -3.89
CA GLY A 229 0.15 -23.97 -4.70
C GLY A 229 -0.96 -24.48 -5.63
N THR A 230 -2.13 -23.82 -5.68
CA THR A 230 -3.28 -24.29 -6.48
C THR A 230 -3.35 -23.74 -7.89
N ASN A 231 -2.43 -22.85 -8.30
CA ASN A 231 -2.46 -22.13 -9.58
C ASN A 231 -3.74 -21.29 -9.80
N ARG A 232 -4.32 -20.74 -8.72
CA ARG A 232 -5.58 -19.95 -8.76
C ARG A 232 -5.43 -18.47 -8.41
N ALA A 233 -4.25 -18.04 -7.97
CA ALA A 233 -4.02 -16.66 -7.58
C ALA A 233 -4.09 -15.72 -8.79
N ASN A 234 -4.64 -14.53 -8.61
CA ASN A 234 -4.60 -13.47 -9.63
C ASN A 234 -3.22 -12.81 -9.65
N PRO A 235 -2.45 -12.89 -10.76
CA PRO A 235 -1.11 -12.30 -10.82
C PRO A 235 -1.14 -10.79 -11.12
N ALA A 236 -2.30 -10.19 -11.43
CA ALA A 236 -2.38 -8.81 -11.93
C ALA A 236 -1.75 -7.79 -10.97
N ALA A 237 -2.04 -7.83 -9.68
CA ALA A 237 -1.46 -6.92 -8.69
C ALA A 237 0.07 -7.00 -8.64
N MET A 238 0.64 -8.21 -8.78
CA MET A 238 2.09 -8.41 -8.80
C MET A 238 2.70 -7.86 -10.09
N ILE A 239 2.09 -8.16 -11.24
CA ILE A 239 2.53 -7.64 -12.55
C ILE A 239 2.50 -6.11 -12.54
N LEU A 240 1.41 -5.50 -12.08
CA LEU A 240 1.27 -4.04 -12.00
C LEU A 240 2.22 -3.42 -10.95
N SER A 241 2.57 -4.14 -9.89
CA SER A 241 3.62 -3.67 -8.96
C SER A 241 5.01 -3.72 -9.61
N ALA A 242 5.26 -4.71 -10.47
CA ALA A 242 6.49 -4.77 -11.27
C ALA A 242 6.55 -3.63 -12.31
N THR A 243 5.43 -3.20 -12.89
CA THR A 243 5.43 -2.02 -13.77
C THR A 243 5.73 -0.74 -13.01
N MET A 244 5.27 -0.58 -11.76
CA MET A 244 5.70 0.52 -10.88
C MET A 244 7.22 0.49 -10.63
N MET A 245 7.81 -0.70 -10.46
CA MET A 245 9.26 -0.87 -10.34
C MET A 245 10.00 -0.43 -11.60
N LEU A 246 9.54 -0.86 -12.77
CA LEU A 246 10.14 -0.48 -14.05
C LEU A 246 10.11 1.03 -14.28
N ARG A 247 9.00 1.71 -13.94
CA ARG A 247 8.94 3.19 -13.96
C ARG A 247 9.94 3.82 -13.01
N HIS A 248 10.10 3.28 -11.80
CA HIS A 248 11.09 3.77 -10.84
C HIS A 248 12.53 3.64 -11.38
N LEU A 249 12.79 2.64 -12.23
CA LEU A 249 14.08 2.45 -12.90
C LEU A 249 14.24 3.26 -14.20
N GLY A 250 13.25 4.09 -14.59
CA GLY A 250 13.26 4.87 -15.84
C GLY A 250 12.94 4.05 -17.09
N LEU A 251 12.36 2.86 -16.94
CA LEU A 251 12.01 1.94 -18.03
C LEU A 251 10.54 2.09 -18.44
N ASP A 252 10.10 3.32 -18.70
CA ASP A 252 8.69 3.65 -18.92
C ASP A 252 8.07 2.95 -20.13
N SER A 253 8.81 2.76 -21.23
CA SER A 253 8.30 2.06 -22.42
C SER A 253 7.93 0.60 -22.11
N ILE A 254 8.80 -0.10 -21.38
CA ILE A 254 8.57 -1.48 -20.95
C ILE A 254 7.43 -1.54 -19.94
N ALA A 255 7.41 -0.62 -18.98
CA ALA A 255 6.34 -0.52 -18.00
C ALA A 255 4.97 -0.28 -18.66
N ASN A 256 4.91 0.60 -19.66
CA ASN A 256 3.71 0.92 -20.43
C ASN A 256 3.21 -0.30 -21.22
N SER A 257 4.10 -1.01 -21.92
CA SER A 257 3.74 -2.21 -22.69
C SER A 257 3.12 -3.29 -21.78
N ILE A 258 3.79 -3.63 -20.67
CA ILE A 258 3.30 -4.65 -19.73
C ILE A 258 1.99 -4.22 -19.05
N ALA A 259 1.89 -2.95 -18.63
CA ALA A 259 0.67 -2.44 -18.00
C ALA A 259 -0.51 -2.44 -18.97
N THR A 260 -0.30 -2.00 -20.22
CA THR A 260 -1.34 -1.97 -21.26
C THR A 260 -1.83 -3.37 -21.57
N ALA A 261 -0.92 -4.33 -21.81
CA ALA A 261 -1.27 -5.74 -22.03
C ALA A 261 -2.08 -6.32 -20.86
N THR A 262 -1.71 -5.99 -19.62
CA THR A 262 -2.45 -6.42 -18.43
C THR A 262 -3.85 -5.81 -18.37
N PHE A 263 -3.98 -4.52 -18.63
CA PHE A 263 -5.28 -3.85 -18.67
C PHE A 263 -6.16 -4.35 -19.82
N ASP A 264 -5.59 -4.65 -20.98
CA ASP A 264 -6.34 -5.16 -22.13
C ASP A 264 -6.93 -6.55 -21.85
N VAL A 265 -6.16 -7.44 -21.20
CA VAL A 265 -6.66 -8.76 -20.78
C VAL A 265 -7.80 -8.62 -19.76
N ILE A 266 -7.67 -7.72 -18.78
CA ILE A 266 -8.73 -7.45 -17.80
C ILE A 266 -9.97 -6.88 -18.50
N ASN A 267 -9.77 -5.90 -19.39
CA ASN A 267 -10.83 -5.20 -20.09
C ASN A 267 -11.59 -6.13 -21.06
N SER A 268 -10.89 -7.05 -21.72
CA SER A 268 -11.53 -8.01 -22.61
C SER A 268 -12.46 -8.97 -21.87
N GLY A 269 -12.25 -9.19 -20.57
CA GLY A 269 -13.03 -10.07 -19.72
C GLY A 269 -13.02 -11.56 -20.12
N LYS A 270 -12.14 -11.97 -21.05
CA LYS A 270 -12.10 -13.34 -21.60
C LYS A 270 -11.34 -14.31 -20.70
N VAL A 271 -10.29 -13.84 -20.04
CA VAL A 271 -9.42 -14.63 -19.17
C VAL A 271 -9.46 -14.01 -17.77
N ARG A 272 -10.29 -14.60 -16.90
CA ARG A 272 -10.52 -14.09 -15.54
C ARG A 272 -10.25 -15.19 -14.52
N THR A 273 -9.48 -14.86 -13.50
CA THR A 273 -9.28 -15.72 -12.33
C THR A 273 -10.51 -15.73 -11.43
N ALA A 274 -10.53 -16.63 -10.44
CA ALA A 274 -11.72 -16.87 -9.59
C ALA A 274 -12.18 -15.63 -8.81
N ASP A 275 -11.27 -14.79 -8.35
CA ASP A 275 -11.55 -13.51 -7.69
C ASP A 275 -12.23 -12.48 -8.62
N MET A 276 -12.05 -12.62 -9.93
CA MET A 276 -12.72 -11.84 -10.96
C MET A 276 -13.99 -12.54 -11.51
N ALA A 277 -14.53 -13.52 -10.77
CA ALA A 277 -15.68 -14.34 -11.17
C ALA A 277 -15.45 -15.14 -12.48
N GLY A 278 -14.21 -15.59 -12.73
CA GLY A 278 -13.88 -16.50 -13.82
C GLY A 278 -13.34 -17.85 -13.34
N SER A 279 -12.81 -18.63 -14.28
CA SER A 279 -12.27 -19.98 -14.03
C SER A 279 -10.82 -20.15 -14.51
N ALA A 280 -10.20 -19.10 -15.05
CA ALA A 280 -8.83 -19.16 -15.55
C ALA A 280 -7.83 -19.34 -14.40
N THR A 281 -6.75 -20.06 -14.68
CA THR A 281 -5.64 -20.24 -13.75
C THR A 281 -4.67 -19.06 -13.75
N THR A 282 -3.76 -19.00 -12.78
CA THR A 282 -2.66 -18.02 -12.78
C THR A 282 -1.85 -18.12 -14.07
N SER A 283 -1.58 -19.33 -14.54
CA SER A 283 -0.87 -19.59 -15.80
C SER A 283 -1.65 -19.08 -17.02
N ASP A 284 -2.95 -19.32 -17.10
CA ASP A 284 -3.79 -18.87 -18.23
C ASP A 284 -3.79 -17.34 -18.32
N PHE A 285 -3.98 -16.66 -17.19
CA PHE A 285 -3.94 -15.20 -17.13
C PHE A 285 -2.57 -14.67 -17.56
N THR A 286 -1.49 -15.27 -17.04
CA THR A 286 -0.12 -14.87 -17.41
C THR A 286 0.16 -15.06 -18.90
N ALA A 287 -0.27 -16.19 -19.48
CA ALA A 287 -0.12 -16.45 -20.91
C ALA A 287 -0.93 -15.46 -21.77
N ALA A 288 -2.12 -15.08 -21.32
CA ALA A 288 -2.93 -14.07 -21.99
C ALA A 288 -2.24 -12.70 -21.99
N VAL A 289 -1.62 -12.30 -20.87
CA VAL A 289 -0.84 -11.04 -20.80
C VAL A 289 0.35 -11.10 -21.75
N ILE A 290 1.13 -12.19 -21.75
CA ILE A 290 2.28 -12.35 -22.65
C ILE A 290 1.86 -12.28 -24.13
N LYS A 291 0.73 -12.89 -24.48
CA LYS A 291 0.18 -12.85 -25.84
C LYS A 291 -0.25 -11.44 -26.28
N SER A 292 -0.54 -10.56 -25.32
CA SER A 292 -1.01 -9.20 -25.54
C SER A 292 0.11 -8.16 -25.51
N LEU A 293 1.38 -8.57 -25.35
CA LEU A 293 2.55 -7.68 -25.40
C LEU A 293 2.92 -7.25 -26.83
#